data_AF-A0A3D1KDW6-F1
#
_entry.id   AF-A0A3D1KDW6-F1
#
_cell.length_a   1.000
_cell.length_b   1.000
_cell.length_c   1.000
_cell.angle_alpha   90.00
_cell.angle_beta   90.00
_cell.angle_gamma   90.00
#
_symmetry.space_group_name_H-M   'P 1'
#
loop_
_entity.id
_entity.type
_entity.pdbx_description
1 polymer ?
#
loop_
_entity_poly.entity_id
_entity_poly.type
_entity_poly.pdbx_seq_one_letter_code
_entity_poly.pdbx_strand_id
1 'polypeptide(L)'
;MKFYLIKPEVAGGFTGFSFGDVEVSKSILFTELYPKRKLPKFVWLKVNGRAGFDDFGIAIDRKCRLAVSEKGLNTLKEFNLNHCGIEAF
;
A
#
# COMPACT_ATOMS: atom_id res chain seq x y z
N MET A 1 -24.28 -6.87 -5.28
CA MET A 1 -22.84 -6.80 -4.89
C MET A 1 -22.21 -5.70 -5.74
N LYS A 2 -22.01 -4.50 -5.17
CA LYS A 2 -21.39 -3.39 -5.90
C LYS A 2 -19.87 -3.58 -5.89
N PHE A 3 -19.26 -3.63 -7.07
CA PHE A 3 -17.82 -3.58 -7.24
C PHE A 3 -17.45 -2.15 -7.64
N TYR A 4 -16.49 -1.55 -6.95
CA TYR A 4 -15.94 -0.26 -7.34
C TYR A 4 -14.61 -0.50 -8.06
N LEU A 5 -14.55 -0.10 -9.33
CA LEU A 5 -13.29 0.08 -10.05
C LEU A 5 -12.70 1.39 -9.57
N ILE A 6 -11.66 1.33 -8.74
CA ILE A 6 -10.85 2.53 -8.47
C ILE A 6 -10.07 2.79 -9.76
N LYS A 7 -10.58 3.71 -10.59
CA LYS A 7 -9.74 4.36 -11.59
C LYS A 7 -8.55 4.98 -10.84
N PRO A 8 -7.30 4.89 -11.34
CA PRO A 8 -6.15 5.46 -10.67
C PRO A 8 -6.32 6.97 -10.37
N GLU A 9 -7.17 7.64 -11.13
CA GLU A 9 -7.60 9.03 -10.94
C GLU A 9 -8.40 9.29 -9.63
N VAL A 10 -8.94 8.26 -8.97
CA VAL A 10 -9.83 8.36 -7.79
C VAL A 10 -9.11 7.98 -6.49
N ALA A 11 -7.78 7.80 -6.52
CA ALA A 11 -6.94 7.71 -5.32
C ALA A 11 -6.49 9.12 -4.87
N GLY A 12 -7.42 9.99 -4.48
CA GLY A 12 -7.15 11.18 -3.65
C GLY A 12 -6.14 12.23 -4.14
N GLY A 13 -5.64 12.16 -5.38
CA GLY A 13 -4.65 13.09 -5.93
C GLY A 13 -3.27 12.98 -5.28
N PHE A 14 -2.90 11.80 -4.76
CA PHE A 14 -1.58 11.59 -4.16
C PHE A 14 -0.50 11.35 -5.22
N THR A 15 0.70 11.89 -5.02
CA THR A 15 1.84 11.72 -5.94
C THR A 15 2.91 10.74 -5.42
N GLY A 16 3.82 10.31 -6.30
CA GLY A 16 5.01 9.55 -5.91
C GLY A 16 4.85 8.04 -5.78
N PHE A 17 3.76 7.48 -6.32
CA PHE A 17 3.65 6.03 -6.47
C PHE A 17 2.85 5.65 -7.72
N SER A 18 2.92 4.36 -8.05
CA SER A 18 2.06 3.69 -9.02
C SER A 18 1.64 2.31 -8.49
N PHE A 19 0.61 1.73 -9.10
CA PHE A 19 0.23 0.35 -8.84
C PHE A 19 0.75 -0.57 -9.94
N GLY A 20 1.25 -1.74 -9.55
CA GLY A 20 1.62 -2.81 -10.47
C GLY A 20 0.98 -4.13 -10.11
N ASP A 21 1.05 -5.07 -11.04
CA ASP A 21 0.63 -6.45 -10.81
C ASP A 21 1.61 -7.17 -9.88
N VAL A 22 1.09 -8.17 -9.16
CA VAL A 22 1.84 -9.01 -8.24
C VAL A 22 1.35 -10.45 -8.35
N GLU A 23 2.27 -11.40 -8.30
CA GLU A 23 1.92 -12.81 -8.21
C GLU A 23 1.49 -13.15 -6.78
N VAL A 24 0.34 -13.79 -6.64
CA VAL A 24 -0.22 -14.17 -5.33
C VAL A 24 -0.43 -15.68 -5.32
N SER A 25 0.26 -16.36 -4.43
CA SER A 25 0.08 -17.78 -4.17
C SER A 25 -0.41 -18.02 -2.74
N LYS A 26 -1.11 -19.13 -2.52
CA LYS A 26 -1.50 -19.60 -1.18
C LYS A 26 -0.53 -20.70 -0.77
N SER A 27 -0.13 -20.70 0.50
CA SER A 27 0.55 -21.88 1.06
C SER A 27 -0.42 -23.05 1.17
N ILE A 28 0.14 -24.27 1.24
CA ILE A 28 -0.64 -25.50 1.43
C ILE A 28 -1.46 -25.40 2.72
N LEU A 29 -0.81 -25.07 3.84
CA LEU A 29 -1.45 -24.91 5.16
C LEU A 29 -2.62 -23.91 5.12
N PHE A 30 -2.47 -22.76 4.44
CA PHE A 30 -3.56 -21.79 4.32
C PHE A 30 -4.75 -22.37 3.53
N THR A 31 -4.46 -23.14 2.49
CA THR A 31 -5.49 -23.76 1.65
C THR A 31 -6.25 -24.85 2.41
N GLU A 32 -5.57 -25.63 3.25
CA GLU A 32 -6.19 -26.66 4.11
C GLU A 32 -7.06 -26.04 5.22
N LEU A 33 -6.56 -25.00 5.90
CA LEU A 33 -7.29 -24.33 6.97
C LEU A 33 -8.44 -23.47 6.46
N TYR A 34 -8.32 -22.91 5.24
CA TYR A 34 -9.29 -21.96 4.68
C TYR A 34 -9.66 -22.26 3.21
N PRO A 35 -10.20 -23.46 2.90
CA PRO A 35 -10.37 -23.93 1.52
C PRO A 35 -11.34 -23.07 0.69
N LYS A 36 -12.33 -22.44 1.33
CA LYS A 36 -13.34 -21.59 0.67
C LYS A 36 -13.00 -20.10 0.71
N ARG A 37 -11.89 -19.69 1.34
CA ARG A 37 -11.53 -18.28 1.48
C ARG A 37 -10.99 -17.73 0.17
N LYS A 38 -11.75 -16.80 -0.42
CA LYS A 38 -11.31 -15.99 -1.55
C LYS A 38 -10.38 -14.89 -1.03
N LEU A 39 -9.24 -14.74 -1.70
CA LEU A 39 -8.31 -13.66 -1.40
C LEU A 39 -8.80 -12.36 -2.06
N PRO A 40 -8.55 -11.20 -1.44
CA PRO A 40 -8.75 -9.93 -2.11
C PRO A 40 -7.78 -9.79 -3.29
N LYS A 41 -8.04 -8.83 -4.18
CA LYS A 41 -7.06 -8.44 -5.19
C LYS A 41 -5.89 -7.76 -4.47
N PHE A 42 -4.69 -8.29 -4.66
CA PHE A 42 -3.46 -7.62 -4.23
C PHE A 42 -2.88 -6.84 -5.41
N VAL A 43 -2.26 -5.72 -5.09
CA VAL A 43 -1.51 -4.89 -6.03
C VAL A 43 -0.19 -4.50 -5.38
N TRP A 44 0.85 -4.32 -6.19
CA TRP A 44 2.12 -3.81 -5.71
C TRP A 44 2.08 -2.28 -5.70
N LEU A 45 2.23 -1.65 -4.53
CA LEU A 45 2.56 -0.24 -4.41
C LEU A 45 4.03 0.00 -4.82
N LYS A 46 4.25 0.57 -5.99
CA LYS A 46 5.57 0.92 -6.52
C LYS A 46 5.84 2.39 -6.24
N VAL A 47 6.67 2.65 -5.24
CA VAL A 47 7.06 4.01 -4.85
C VAL A 47 8.12 4.52 -5.83
N ASN A 48 7.83 5.64 -6.49
CA ASN A 48 8.70 6.27 -7.47
C ASN A 48 8.87 7.77 -7.24
N GLY A 49 8.26 8.33 -6.19
CA GLY A 49 8.39 9.71 -5.79
C GLY A 49 9.55 10.01 -4.86
N ARG A 50 9.77 11.30 -4.64
CA ARG A 50 10.83 11.84 -3.80
C ARG A 50 10.28 12.26 -2.45
N ALA A 51 10.85 11.71 -1.38
CA ALA A 51 10.52 12.11 -0.01
C ALA A 51 10.73 13.63 0.20
N GLY A 52 9.75 14.29 0.83
CA GLY A 52 9.74 15.74 1.05
C GLY A 52 9.25 16.59 -0.13
N PHE A 53 8.95 15.98 -1.28
CA PHE A 53 8.34 16.65 -2.43
C PHE A 53 7.01 16.00 -2.83
N ASP A 54 7.02 14.67 -2.97
CA ASP A 54 5.83 13.88 -3.28
C ASP A 54 5.15 13.36 -2.01
N ASP A 55 3.87 12.99 -2.14
CA ASP A 55 3.11 12.39 -1.04
C ASP A 55 3.63 11.02 -0.62
N PHE A 56 4.29 10.30 -1.52
CA PHE A 56 4.94 9.02 -1.26
C PHE A 56 6.37 9.05 -1.81
N GLY A 57 7.32 8.61 -1.01
CA GLY A 57 8.73 8.52 -1.42
C GLY A 57 9.51 7.55 -0.56
N ILE A 58 10.71 7.21 -1.01
CA ILE A 58 11.66 6.45 -0.19
C ILE A 58 12.57 7.46 0.54
N ALA A 59 12.63 7.34 1.87
CA ALA A 59 13.52 8.15 2.68
C ALA A 59 14.98 7.85 2.29
N ILE A 60 15.78 8.91 2.14
CA ILE A 60 17.22 8.82 1.81
C ILE A 60 18.04 8.46 3.08
N ASP A 61 17.43 7.75 4.02
CA ASP A 61 18.14 7.18 5.15
C ASP A 61 18.72 5.80 4.80
N ARG A 62 19.60 5.27 5.64
CA ARG A 62 20.20 3.94 5.42
C ARG A 62 19.20 2.78 5.54
N LYS A 63 17.94 3.06 5.87
CA LYS A 63 16.89 2.05 6.16
C LYS A 63 15.86 1.95 5.03
N CYS A 64 15.91 2.80 4.00
CA CYS A 64 14.99 2.81 2.86
C CYS A 64 13.51 2.81 3.30
N ARG A 65 13.16 3.59 4.32
CA ARG A 65 11.79 3.65 4.85
C ARG A 65 10.84 4.34 3.87
N LEU A 66 9.56 3.97 3.95
CA LEU A 66 8.50 4.69 3.25
C LEU A 66 8.25 6.04 3.93
N ALA A 67 8.53 7.13 3.23
CA ALA A 67 8.14 8.47 3.63
C ALA A 67 6.77 8.79 3.00
N VAL A 68 5.87 9.32 3.80
CA VAL A 68 4.54 9.77 3.35
C VAL A 68 4.25 11.18 3.83
N SER A 69 3.50 11.96 3.06
CA SER A 69 2.95 13.23 3.53
C SER A 69 1.95 13.01 4.67
N GLU A 70 1.67 14.07 5.43
CA GLU A 70 0.68 14.01 6.52
C GLU A 70 -0.69 13.55 6.01
N LYS A 71 -1.11 14.08 4.85
CA LYS A 71 -2.37 13.68 4.19
C LYS A 71 -2.34 12.19 3.83
N GLY A 72 -1.24 11.70 3.26
CA GLY A 72 -1.07 10.28 2.93
C GLY A 72 -1.14 9.39 4.17
N LEU A 73 -0.47 9.79 5.26
CA LEU A 73 -0.49 9.08 6.53
C LEU A 73 -1.91 9.03 7.13
N ASN A 74 -2.65 10.13 7.07
CA ASN A 74 -4.03 10.18 7.58
C ASN A 74 -4.93 9.19 6.84
N THR A 75 -4.82 9.10 5.51
CA THR A 75 -5.53 8.07 4.74
C THR A 75 -5.08 6.65 5.11
N LEU A 76 -3.77 6.40 5.29
CA LEU A 76 -3.29 5.07 5.70
C LEU A 76 -3.80 4.66 7.08
N LYS A 77 -3.97 5.60 8.00
CA LYS A 77 -4.51 5.37 9.36
C LYS A 77 -5.99 4.97 9.38
N GLU A 78 -6.74 5.17 8.28
CA GLU A 78 -8.10 4.65 8.14
C GLU A 78 -8.11 3.12 7.94
N PHE A 79 -6.96 2.53 7.64
CA PHE A 79 -6.76 1.09 7.44
C PHE A 79 -5.94 0.46 8.57
N ASN A 80 -5.65 -0.84 8.43
CA ASN A 80 -4.92 -1.59 9.42
C ASN A 80 -3.39 -1.42 9.27
N LEU A 81 -2.75 -0.83 10.29
CA LEU A 81 -1.29 -0.61 10.38
C LEU A 81 -0.63 -1.35 11.56
N ASN A 82 -1.24 -2.43 12.07
CA ASN A 82 -0.84 -3.12 13.31
C ASN A 82 0.64 -3.58 13.40
N HIS A 83 1.37 -3.65 12.29
CA HIS A 83 2.76 -4.09 12.23
C HIS A 83 3.69 -3.04 11.59
N CYS A 84 3.30 -1.76 11.65
CA CYS A 84 4.05 -0.66 11.08
C CYS A 84 4.55 0.29 12.18
N GLY A 85 5.86 0.52 12.25
CA GLY A 85 6.44 1.58 13.07
C GLY A 85 6.29 2.93 12.37
N ILE A 86 5.68 3.92 13.04
CA ILE A 86 5.42 5.24 12.49
C ILE A 86 6.21 6.27 13.30
N GLU A 87 7.05 7.05 12.63
CA GLU A 87 7.88 8.09 13.22
C GLU A 87 7.75 9.37 12.39
N ALA A 88 7.82 10.53 13.05
CA ALA A 88 7.95 11.81 12.35
C ALA A 88 9.35 11.92 11.73
N PHE A 89 9.42 12.44 10.50
CA PHE A 89 10.68 12.65 9.77
C PHE A 89 11.30 14.01 10.08
#